data_AF-A0A3B0XEG5-F1
#
_entry.id   AF-A0A3B0XEG5-F1
#
_cell.length_a   1.000
_cell.length_b   1.000
_cell.length_c   1.000
_cell.angle_alpha   90.00
_cell.angle_beta   90.00
_cell.angle_gamma   90.00
#
_symmetry.space_group_name_H-M   'P 1'
#
loop_
_entity.id
_entity.type
_entity.pdbx_description
1 polymer ?
#
loop_
_entity_poly.entity_id
_entity_poly.type
_entity_poly.pdbx_seq_one_letter_code
_entity_poly.pdbx_strand_id
1 'polypeptide(L)'
;GFVGDAYYQERTNEAYRSTKDCREADLKESDWSGFDYKLMVTDDRQYAIRIEVYDGGRTDVYLIAYLASSKVEEYWPAGKEAD
;
A
#
# COMPACT_ATOMS: atom_id res chain seq x y z
N GLY A 1 3.66 -12.87 13.22
CA GLY A 1 2.30 -12.33 12.93
C GLY A 1 2.41 -10.84 12.73
N PHE A 2 1.30 -10.10 12.64
CA PHE A 2 1.28 -8.63 12.51
C PHE A 2 1.04 -7.95 13.88
N VAL A 3 1.74 -8.42 14.90
CA VAL A 3 1.55 -7.98 16.29
C VAL A 3 2.68 -7.03 16.65
N GLY A 4 2.34 -5.84 17.10
CA GLY A 4 3.26 -4.91 17.74
C GLY A 4 2.65 -4.40 19.04
N ASP A 5 3.48 -3.84 19.92
CA ASP A 5 3.05 -3.36 21.24
C ASP A 5 2.02 -2.22 21.12
N ALA A 6 2.23 -1.33 20.15
CA ALA A 6 1.31 -0.27 19.79
C ALA A 6 1.38 0.03 18.29
N TYR A 7 0.28 0.61 17.78
CA TYR A 7 0.21 1.19 16.45
C TYR A 7 -0.13 2.67 16.58
N TYR A 8 0.62 3.53 15.90
CA TYR A 8 0.30 4.95 15.80
C TYR A 8 -0.11 5.31 14.37
N GLN A 9 -0.96 6.32 14.23
CA GLN A 9 -1.40 6.79 12.93
C GLN A 9 -0.32 7.66 12.30
N GLU A 10 0.29 7.18 11.22
CA GLU A 10 1.31 7.93 10.49
C GLU A 10 0.70 8.81 9.39
N ARG A 11 -0.42 8.38 8.79
CA ARG A 11 -1.09 9.14 7.72
C ARG A 11 -2.60 9.07 7.84
N THR A 12 -3.25 10.18 7.52
CA THR A 12 -4.69 10.27 7.24
C THR A 12 -4.89 11.30 6.13
N ASN A 13 -5.27 10.86 4.93
CA ASN A 13 -5.54 11.74 3.80
C ASN A 13 -6.62 11.13 2.91
N GLU A 14 -7.31 11.98 2.16
CA GLU A 14 -8.02 11.54 0.96
C GLU A 14 -6.98 11.09 -0.08
N ALA A 15 -7.22 9.94 -0.70
CA ALA A 15 -6.34 9.38 -1.72
C ALA A 15 -7.16 8.94 -2.94
N TYR A 16 -6.49 8.86 -4.09
CA TYR A 16 -7.10 8.48 -5.35
C TYR A 16 -6.35 7.30 -5.96
N ARG A 17 -7.10 6.31 -6.45
CA ARG A 17 -6.56 5.21 -7.25
C ARG A 17 -7.13 5.26 -8.66
N SER A 18 -6.32 4.95 -9.66
CA SER A 18 -6.85 4.82 -11.02
C SER A 18 -7.72 3.56 -11.11
N THR A 19 -8.80 3.64 -11.87
CA THR A 19 -9.64 2.48 -12.23
C THR A 19 -9.25 1.89 -13.58
N LYS A 20 -8.19 2.41 -14.19
CA LYS A 20 -7.68 2.03 -15.51
C LYS A 20 -6.16 1.95 -15.50
N ASP A 21 -5.66 1.21 -16.48
CA ASP A 21 -4.24 1.16 -16.81
C ASP A 21 -3.78 2.51 -17.36
N CYS A 22 -2.68 3.02 -16.81
CA CYS A 22 -2.09 4.32 -17.12
C CYS A 22 -0.72 4.21 -17.80
N ARG A 23 -0.29 3.02 -18.23
CA ARG A 23 1.04 2.82 -18.81
C ARG A 23 1.22 3.50 -20.16
N GLU A 24 0.18 3.47 -20.99
CA GLU A 24 0.23 3.91 -22.40
C GLU A 24 -0.75 5.05 -22.71
N ALA A 25 -1.45 5.59 -21.70
CA ALA A 25 -2.47 6.60 -21.90
C ALA A 25 -2.61 7.53 -20.69
N ASP A 26 -2.89 8.81 -20.98
CA ASP A 26 -3.25 9.79 -19.97
C ASP A 26 -4.63 9.48 -19.40
N LEU A 27 -4.75 9.59 -18.07
CA LEU A 27 -6.00 9.40 -17.35
C LEU A 27 -6.77 10.71 -17.26
N LYS A 28 -8.10 10.63 -17.41
CA LYS A 28 -9.00 11.74 -17.10
C LYS A 28 -9.35 11.72 -15.62
N GLU A 29 -9.86 12.84 -15.11
CA GLU A 29 -10.32 12.94 -13.71
C GLU A 29 -11.34 11.85 -13.34
N SER A 30 -12.24 11.52 -14.27
CA SER A 30 -13.24 10.44 -14.12
C SER A 30 -12.66 9.02 -14.03
N ASP A 31 -11.36 8.84 -14.33
CA ASP A 31 -10.68 7.54 -14.25
C ASP A 31 -10.06 7.30 -12.86
N TRP A 32 -10.30 8.20 -11.91
CA TRP A 32 -9.84 8.10 -10.53
C TRP A 32 -11.01 7.83 -9.59
N SER A 33 -10.78 7.00 -8.58
CA SER A 33 -11.70 6.78 -7.47
C SER A 33 -11.06 7.24 -6.17
N GLY A 34 -11.76 8.13 -5.47
CA GLY A 34 -11.39 8.61 -4.15
C GLY A 34 -11.66 7.57 -3.05
N PHE A 35 -10.89 7.66 -1.98
CA PHE A 35 -11.08 6.90 -0.74
C PHE A 35 -10.37 7.59 0.43
N ASP A 36 -10.89 7.38 1.64
CA ASP A 36 -10.19 7.78 2.86
C ASP A 36 -9.07 6.76 3.15
N TYR A 37 -7.84 7.25 3.22
CA TYR A 37 -6.67 6.45 3.51
C TYR A 37 -6.19 6.67 4.94
N LYS A 38 -6.02 5.57 5.68
CA LYS A 38 -5.35 5.56 6.98
C LYS A 38 -4.20 4.58 6.98
N LEU A 39 -3.05 5.02 7.50
CA LEU A 39 -1.89 4.17 7.72
C LEU A 39 -1.53 4.19 9.20
N MET A 40 -1.59 3.02 9.81
CA MET A 40 -1.14 2.77 11.17
C MET A 40 0.16 1.97 11.11
N VAL A 41 1.17 2.35 11.87
CA VAL A 41 2.50 1.71 11.87
C VAL A 41 2.88 1.36 13.30
N THR A 42 3.57 0.22 13.49
CA THR A 42 4.11 -0.13 14.80
C THR A 42 5.28 0.76 15.19
N ASP A 43 5.52 0.94 16.49
CA ASP A 43 6.63 1.77 17.00
C ASP A 43 8.01 1.28 16.52
N ASP A 44 8.18 -0.03 16.37
CA ASP A 44 9.38 -0.68 15.82
C ASP A 44 9.41 -0.71 14.28
N ARG A 45 8.37 -0.17 13.64
CA ARG A 45 8.14 -0.10 12.19
C ARG A 45 8.27 -1.43 11.46
N GLN A 46 8.06 -2.55 12.15
CA GLN A 46 8.05 -3.89 11.54
C GLN A 46 6.74 -4.19 10.81
N TYR A 47 5.63 -3.59 11.25
CA TYR A 47 4.31 -3.85 10.69
C TYR A 47 3.52 -2.57 10.44
N ALA A 48 2.57 -2.65 9.50
CA ALA A 48 1.59 -1.61 9.29
C ALA A 48 0.21 -2.19 8.96
N ILE A 49 -0.82 -1.40 9.25
CA ILE A 49 -2.19 -1.61 8.82
C ILE A 49 -2.56 -0.45 7.91
N ARG A 50 -2.92 -0.77 6.67
CA ARG A 50 -3.50 0.18 5.72
C ARG A 50 -5.00 -0.05 5.65
N ILE A 51 -5.77 1.00 5.81
CA ILE A 51 -7.23 0.99 5.74
C ILE A 51 -7.64 1.95 4.62
N GLU A 52 -8.48 1.45 3.72
CA GLU A 52 -9.05 2.22 2.60
C GLU A 52 -10.57 2.17 2.72
N VAL A 53 -11.20 3.31 2.95
CA VAL A 53 -12.66 3.43 3.05
C VAL A 53 -13.18 4.11 1.79
N TYR A 54 -13.97 3.36 1.02
CA TYR A 54 -14.55 3.82 -0.24
C TYR A 54 -15.97 4.34 -0.04
N ASP A 55 -16.43 5.13 -1.00
CA ASP A 55 -17.82 5.54 -1.11
C ASP A 55 -18.76 4.32 -1.07
N GLY A 56 -19.86 4.44 -0.32
CA GLY A 56 -20.77 3.33 -0.05
C GLY A 56 -20.36 2.43 1.13
N GLY A 57 -19.29 2.78 1.85
CA GLY A 57 -18.90 2.14 3.12
C GLY A 57 -18.11 0.85 2.97
N ARG A 58 -17.72 0.47 1.76
CA ARG A 58 -16.79 -0.63 1.55
C ARG A 58 -15.44 -0.26 2.18
N THR A 59 -14.91 -1.13 3.01
CA THR A 59 -13.59 -0.97 3.63
C THR A 59 -12.68 -2.12 3.24
N ASP A 60 -11.54 -1.81 2.62
CA ASP A 60 -10.49 -2.79 2.37
C ASP A 60 -9.38 -2.59 3.44
N VAL A 61 -8.92 -3.69 4.06
CA VAL A 61 -7.88 -3.66 5.10
C VAL A 61 -6.71 -4.53 4.67
N TYR A 62 -5.50 -3.96 4.75
CA TYR A 62 -4.26 -4.62 4.37
C TYR A 62 -3.32 -4.70 5.56
N LEU A 63 -2.79 -5.89 5.80
CA LEU A 63 -1.76 -6.15 6.80
C LEU A 63 -0.40 -6.18 6.09
N ILE A 64 0.52 -5.36 6.55
CA ILE A 64 1.81 -5.13 5.91
C ILE A 64 2.91 -5.54 6.88
N ALA A 65 3.87 -6.33 6.39
CA ALA A 65 5.13 -6.62 7.08
C ALA A 65 6.25 -5.98 6.28
N TYR A 66 7.05 -5.14 6.93
CA TYR A 66 8.21 -4.53 6.30
C TYR A 66 9.38 -5.53 6.30
N LEU A 67 10.04 -5.63 5.17
CA LEU A 67 11.25 -6.44 5.02
C LEU A 67 12.47 -5.52 4.93
N ALA A 68 13.61 -6.01 5.40
CA ALA A 68 14.89 -5.35 5.16
C ALA A 68 15.14 -5.23 3.65
N SER A 69 15.81 -4.15 3.22
CA SER A 69 16.14 -3.93 1.80
C SER A 69 16.93 -5.09 1.19
N SER A 70 17.83 -5.69 1.96
CA SER A 70 18.60 -6.89 1.54
C SER A 70 17.71 -8.08 1.18
N LYS A 71 16.52 -8.20 1.78
CA LYS A 71 15.53 -9.23 1.41
C LYS A 71 14.79 -8.89 0.12
N VAL A 72 14.58 -7.60 -0.17
CA VAL A 72 13.92 -7.18 -1.42
C VAL A 72 14.79 -7.54 -2.63
N GLU A 73 16.11 -7.37 -2.52
CA GLU A 73 17.06 -7.76 -3.58
C GLU A 73 17.01 -9.26 -3.91
N GLU A 74 16.81 -10.12 -2.90
CA GLU A 74 16.68 -11.57 -3.09
C GLU A 74 15.44 -11.96 -3.89
N TYR A 75 14.33 -11.21 -3.74
CA TYR A 75 13.08 -11.45 -4.45
C TYR A 75 12.99 -10.70 -5.79
N TRP A 76 13.95 -9.82 -6.07
CA TRP A 76 13.94 -9.02 -7.29
C TRP A 76 14.30 -9.92 -8.49
N PRO A 77 13.43 -10.05 -9.51
CA PRO A 77 13.62 -11.02 -10.59
C PRO A 77 14.78 -10.69 -11.56
N ALA A 78 15.53 -9.59 -11.34
CA ALA A 78 16.71 -9.28 -12.15
C ALA A 78 17.96 -9.98 -11.60
N GLY A 79 18.14 -11.25 -11.95
CA GLY A 79 19.31 -12.01 -11.53
C GLY A 79 19.61 -13.31 -12.26
N LYS A 80 18.89 -13.63 -13.35
CA LYS A 80 19.33 -14.64 -14.32
C LYS A 80 18.97 -14.17 -15.71
N GLU A 81 19.93 -13.52 -16.37
CA GLU A 81 19.94 -13.52 -17.83
C GLU A 81 19.97 -14.98 -18.30
N ALA A 82 19.14 -15.27 -19.29
CA ALA A 82 19.09 -16.57 -19.94
C ALA A 82 20.42 -16.81 -20.67
N ASP A 83 21.05 -17.97 -20.40
CA ASP A 83 22.11 -18.54 -21.25
C ASP A 83 21.60 -18.78 -22.69
#